data_AF-U9UU60-F1
#
_entry.id   AF-U9UU60-F1
#
_cell.length_a   1.000
_cell.length_b   1.000
_cell.length_c   1.000
_cell.angle_alpha   90.00
_cell.angle_beta   90.00
_cell.angle_gamma   90.00
#
_symmetry.space_group_name_H-M   'P 1'
#
loop_
_entity.id
_entity.type
_entity.pdbx_description
1 polymer ?
#
loop_
_entity_poly.entity_id
_entity_poly.type
_entity_poly.pdbx_seq_one_letter_code
_entity_poly.pdbx_strand_id
1 'polypeptide(L)'
;MLIMASIIRVGQSQFASNPIDEDSYDRIMSCLHILEQISTDYSIKSVFLHDTRAAFARIVEAEEKRTAAKKAKDKSAATVQVDDLIVFRQFSKRNIGDEADEYELDLTRATGQADSRDDLISKLSRVVQLTGFSDPVYAEAYVNVHQYDILLDVLIVNQTSETLQNLSIEFATLGDLKLVERPTQHNLAPHSFHSVKATIKVSSTETGVIFGNIVYDGPGTSESNCVVLNDIHIDIMDYINPAYCNETQFRSMWTEFEWENKVNVNTNITDLREYLGHIMKSTNMSCLTPEVALSGDCGFLSANMYARSIFGEDALANISIEKQTDGAITGHVRIRSKTQGIALSLGDKITLGIYNIIL
;
A
#
# COMPACT_ATOMS: atom_id res chain seq x y z
N MET A 1 31.34 -32.02 12.55
CA MET A 1 32.52 -31.19 12.87
C MET A 1 33.42 -30.97 11.66
N LEU A 2 34.09 -32.01 11.11
CA LEU A 2 35.00 -31.85 9.96
C LEU A 2 34.36 -31.20 8.73
N ILE A 3 33.14 -31.60 8.34
CA ILE A 3 32.42 -31.01 7.21
C ILE A 3 32.17 -29.51 7.41
N MET A 4 31.71 -29.09 8.60
CA MET A 4 31.44 -27.68 8.93
C MET A 4 32.71 -26.83 8.90
N ALA A 5 33.82 -27.35 9.45
CA ALA A 5 35.12 -26.68 9.39
C ALA A 5 35.65 -26.56 7.95
N SER A 6 35.41 -27.57 7.11
CA SER A 6 35.73 -27.51 5.67
C SER A 6 34.89 -26.47 4.92
N ILE A 7 33.59 -26.35 5.24
CA ILE A 7 32.70 -25.34 4.63
C ILE A 7 33.19 -23.92 4.97
N ILE A 8 33.51 -23.64 6.23
CA ILE A 8 34.08 -22.35 6.64
C ILE A 8 35.39 -22.07 5.89
N ARG A 9 36.30 -23.05 5.85
CA ARG A 9 37.61 -22.89 5.22
C ARG A 9 37.50 -22.63 3.71
N VAL A 10 36.58 -23.31 3.03
CA VAL A 10 36.32 -23.09 1.59
C VAL A 10 35.63 -21.74 1.39
N GLY A 11 34.64 -21.39 2.21
CA GLY A 11 33.91 -20.12 2.14
C GLY A 11 34.77 -18.87 2.40
N GLN A 12 35.85 -19.00 3.18
CA GLN A 12 36.85 -17.94 3.39
C GLN A 12 38.00 -17.97 2.38
N SER A 13 38.08 -18.99 1.53
CA SER A 13 39.16 -19.13 0.56
C SER A 13 38.90 -18.28 -0.69
N GLN A 14 39.97 -17.95 -1.41
CA GLN A 14 39.89 -17.26 -2.72
C GLN A 14 39.30 -18.13 -3.84
N PHE A 15 39.04 -19.42 -3.57
CA PHE A 15 38.49 -20.35 -4.56
C PHE A 15 36.96 -20.32 -4.62
N ALA A 16 36.29 -19.73 -3.63
CA ALA A 16 34.85 -19.57 -3.65
C ALA A 16 34.46 -18.36 -4.52
N SER A 17 33.51 -18.56 -5.44
CA SER A 17 33.01 -17.47 -6.30
C SER A 17 32.36 -16.35 -5.49
N ASN A 18 31.70 -16.70 -4.38
CA ASN A 18 31.14 -15.77 -3.41
C ASN A 18 31.71 -16.15 -2.03
N PRO A 19 32.30 -15.20 -1.28
CA PRO A 19 32.74 -15.46 0.07
C PRO A 19 31.53 -15.77 0.97
N ILE A 20 31.77 -16.55 2.03
CA ILE A 20 30.74 -16.83 3.04
C ILE A 20 30.28 -15.54 3.70
N ASP A 21 28.97 -15.37 3.86
CA ASP A 21 28.38 -14.26 4.60
C ASP A 21 28.66 -14.40 6.11
N GLU A 22 28.70 -13.26 6.81
CA GLU A 22 29.05 -13.18 8.23
C GLU A 22 28.05 -13.97 9.10
N ASP A 23 26.75 -13.88 8.82
CA ASP A 23 25.70 -14.60 9.58
C ASP A 23 25.84 -16.13 9.39
N SER A 24 26.07 -16.60 8.18
CA SER A 24 26.31 -18.04 7.94
C SER A 24 27.61 -18.53 8.59
N TYR A 25 28.66 -17.71 8.60
CA TYR A 25 29.89 -18.03 9.32
C TYR A 25 29.63 -18.19 10.82
N ASP A 26 28.98 -17.21 11.44
CA ASP A 26 28.68 -17.20 12.88
C ASP A 26 27.75 -18.36 13.28
N ARG A 27 26.77 -18.69 12.43
CA ARG A 27 25.87 -19.84 12.65
C ARG A 27 26.62 -21.17 12.60
N ILE A 28 27.48 -21.38 11.60
CA ILE A 28 28.25 -22.62 11.48
C ILE A 28 29.26 -22.73 12.63
N MET A 29 29.88 -21.62 13.03
CA MET A 29 30.79 -21.58 14.17
C MET A 29 30.07 -21.90 15.49
N SER A 30 28.88 -21.33 15.70
CA SER A 30 28.03 -21.65 16.86
C SER A 30 27.67 -23.14 16.90
N CYS A 31 27.34 -23.75 15.75
CA CYS A 31 27.08 -25.19 15.65
C CYS A 31 28.32 -26.03 15.99
N LEU A 32 29.52 -25.58 15.62
CA LEU A 32 30.77 -26.26 15.96
C LEU A 32 31.03 -26.25 17.48
N HIS A 33 30.85 -25.10 18.13
CA HIS A 33 30.98 -24.98 19.59
C HIS A 33 29.96 -25.86 20.32
N ILE A 34 28.73 -25.91 19.84
CA ILE A 34 27.67 -26.76 20.40
C ILE A 34 28.04 -28.25 20.27
N LEU A 35 28.59 -28.66 19.12
CA LEU A 35 29.03 -30.05 18.90
C LEU A 35 30.22 -30.46 19.77
N GLU A 36 31.06 -29.52 20.20
CA GLU A 36 32.14 -29.77 21.17
C GLU A 36 31.55 -30.07 22.57
N GLN A 37 30.57 -29.27 23.00
CA GLN A 37 29.94 -29.35 24.32
C GLN A 37 28.85 -30.43 24.41
N ILE A 38 28.39 -30.98 23.29
CA ILE A 38 27.31 -31.98 23.23
C ILE A 38 27.66 -33.31 23.94
N SER A 39 28.95 -33.57 24.10
CA SER A 39 29.47 -34.75 24.81
C SER A 39 29.34 -34.62 26.33
N THR A 40 29.26 -33.39 26.83
CA THR A 40 29.32 -33.05 28.25
C THR A 40 27.94 -32.69 28.81
N ASP A 41 27.05 -32.12 28.00
CA ASP A 41 25.73 -31.67 28.45
C ASP A 41 24.58 -32.33 27.65
N TYR A 42 23.84 -33.22 28.33
CA TYR A 42 22.72 -33.95 27.73
C TYR A 42 21.52 -33.04 27.41
N SER A 43 21.39 -31.90 28.11
CA SER A 43 20.30 -30.95 27.90
C SER A 43 20.35 -30.36 26.48
N ILE A 44 21.54 -29.95 26.02
CA ILE A 44 21.80 -29.40 24.68
C ILE A 44 21.40 -30.40 23.59
N LYS A 45 21.69 -31.69 23.80
CA LYS A 45 21.31 -32.76 22.87
C LYS A 45 19.79 -32.89 22.72
N SER A 46 19.04 -32.76 23.81
CA SER A 46 17.58 -32.82 23.78
C SER A 46 16.98 -31.61 23.05
N VAL A 47 17.49 -30.41 23.30
CA VAL A 47 17.07 -29.18 22.61
C VAL A 47 17.34 -29.29 21.11
N PHE A 48 18.54 -29.72 20.71
CA PHE A 48 18.92 -29.81 19.29
C PHE A 48 18.24 -30.91 18.49
N LEU A 49 17.78 -32.01 19.12
CA LEU A 49 17.15 -33.12 18.41
C LEU A 49 15.63 -33.12 18.51
N HIS A 50 15.08 -32.69 19.64
CA HIS A 50 13.64 -32.72 19.90
C HIS A 50 13.01 -31.34 19.71
N ASP A 51 13.54 -30.30 20.36
CA ASP A 51 12.88 -28.98 20.36
C ASP A 51 13.02 -28.28 19.01
N THR A 52 14.19 -28.36 18.36
CA THR A 52 14.37 -27.84 16.99
C THR A 52 13.46 -28.55 15.99
N ARG A 53 13.30 -29.88 16.11
CA ARG A 53 12.41 -30.67 15.26
C ARG A 53 10.96 -30.30 15.49
N ALA A 54 10.54 -30.12 16.75
CA ALA A 54 9.18 -29.71 17.10
C ALA A 54 8.90 -28.26 16.64
N ALA A 55 9.86 -27.35 16.75
CA ALA A 55 9.76 -25.99 16.22
C ALA A 55 9.64 -26.01 14.69
N PHE A 56 10.47 -26.78 14.01
CA PHE A 56 10.41 -26.91 12.54
C PHE A 56 9.08 -27.53 12.08
N ALA A 57 8.58 -28.56 12.76
CA ALA A 57 7.28 -29.15 12.46
C ALA A 57 6.14 -28.12 12.56
N ARG A 58 6.15 -27.27 13.59
CA ARG A 58 5.17 -26.18 13.73
C ARG A 58 5.24 -25.16 12.59
N ILE A 59 6.45 -24.85 12.11
CA ILE A 59 6.63 -23.94 10.96
C ILE A 59 6.05 -24.56 9.68
N VAL A 60 6.34 -25.83 9.43
CA VAL A 60 5.81 -26.56 8.26
C VAL A 60 4.29 -26.64 8.30
N GLU A 61 3.70 -26.98 9.46
CA GLU A 61 2.24 -27.01 9.61
C GLU A 61 1.59 -25.63 9.36
N ALA A 62 2.22 -24.55 9.82
CA ALA A 62 1.74 -23.19 9.58
C ALA A 62 1.78 -22.83 8.10
N GLU A 63 2.84 -23.23 7.39
CA GLU A 63 2.99 -23.01 5.95
C GLU A 63 1.96 -23.83 5.14
N GLU A 64 1.73 -25.09 5.51
CA GLU A 64 0.69 -25.95 4.93
C GLU A 64 -0.71 -25.38 5.15
N LYS A 65 -1.03 -24.91 6.36
CA LYS A 65 -2.31 -24.25 6.65
C LYS A 65 -2.50 -22.98 5.82
N ARG A 66 -1.46 -22.16 5.69
CA ARG A 66 -1.51 -20.90 4.91
C ARG A 66 -1.66 -21.16 3.41
N THR A 67 -0.95 -22.15 2.87
CA THR A 67 -1.08 -22.54 1.45
C THR A 67 -2.44 -23.19 1.17
N ALA A 68 -2.98 -23.98 2.11
CA ALA A 68 -4.34 -24.51 2.02
C ALA A 68 -5.40 -23.41 2.06
N ALA A 69 -5.25 -22.41 2.95
CA ALA A 69 -6.15 -21.25 3.01
C ALA A 69 -6.11 -20.43 1.72
N LYS A 70 -4.92 -20.24 1.11
CA LYS A 70 -4.79 -19.58 -0.20
C LYS A 70 -5.50 -20.38 -1.29
N LYS A 71 -5.28 -21.70 -1.37
CA LYS A 71 -5.98 -22.58 -2.32
C LYS A 71 -7.49 -22.59 -2.11
N ALA A 72 -7.97 -22.49 -0.87
CA ALA A 72 -9.39 -22.40 -0.57
C ALA A 72 -9.98 -21.06 -1.02
N LYS A 73 -9.24 -19.96 -0.83
CA LYS A 73 -9.63 -18.61 -1.29
C LYS A 73 -9.66 -18.55 -2.84
N ASP A 74 -8.65 -19.13 -3.50
CA ASP A 74 -8.59 -19.22 -4.96
C ASP A 74 -9.66 -20.14 -5.54
N LYS A 75 -10.06 -21.21 -4.82
CA LYS A 75 -11.21 -22.06 -5.20
C LYS A 75 -12.56 -21.39 -4.98
N SER A 76 -12.65 -20.46 -4.03
CA SER A 76 -13.87 -19.68 -3.77
C SER A 76 -14.07 -18.51 -4.74
N ALA A 77 -13.00 -18.06 -5.42
CA ALA A 77 -13.13 -17.26 -6.62
C ALA A 77 -13.78 -18.15 -7.69
N ALA A 78 -15.05 -17.88 -8.00
CA ALA A 78 -15.91 -18.74 -8.80
C ALA A 78 -15.18 -19.25 -10.05
N THR A 79 -14.90 -20.55 -10.07
CA THR A 79 -14.42 -21.27 -11.25
C THR A 79 -15.61 -21.47 -12.18
N VAL A 80 -16.02 -20.39 -12.85
CA VAL A 80 -17.03 -20.46 -13.91
C VAL A 80 -16.41 -21.26 -15.06
N GLN A 81 -16.97 -22.43 -15.34
CA GLN A 81 -16.55 -23.22 -16.50
C GLN A 81 -16.93 -22.48 -17.78
N VAL A 82 -16.16 -22.64 -18.86
CA VAL A 82 -16.46 -21.97 -20.14
C VAL A 82 -17.83 -22.40 -20.69
N ASP A 83 -18.25 -23.62 -20.34
CA ASP A 83 -19.55 -24.20 -20.71
C ASP A 83 -20.66 -23.92 -19.67
N ASP A 84 -20.38 -23.20 -18.58
CA ASP A 84 -21.43 -22.79 -17.66
C ASP A 84 -22.39 -21.85 -18.38
N LEU A 85 -23.67 -22.21 -18.36
CA LEU A 85 -24.73 -21.42 -18.97
C LEU A 85 -24.76 -20.04 -18.32
N ILE A 86 -24.64 -18.99 -19.13
CA ILE A 86 -24.88 -17.62 -18.67
C ILE A 86 -26.35 -17.54 -18.27
N VAL A 87 -26.61 -17.53 -16.97
CA VAL A 87 -27.95 -17.32 -16.43
C VAL A 87 -28.27 -15.84 -16.55
N PHE A 88 -28.91 -15.47 -17.65
CA PHE A 88 -29.49 -14.15 -17.82
C PHE A 88 -30.69 -14.02 -16.88
N ARG A 89 -30.45 -13.42 -15.70
CA ARG A 89 -31.44 -13.24 -14.64
C ARG A 89 -32.72 -12.50 -15.11
N GLN A 90 -32.64 -11.69 -16.17
CA GLN A 90 -33.82 -11.06 -16.79
C GLN A 90 -34.80 -12.06 -17.42
N PHE A 91 -34.37 -13.30 -17.69
CA PHE A 91 -35.18 -14.36 -18.28
C PHE A 91 -35.59 -15.45 -17.27
N SER A 92 -35.26 -15.33 -15.98
CA SER A 92 -35.79 -16.23 -14.96
C SER A 92 -37.26 -15.88 -14.64
N LYS A 93 -38.09 -16.89 -14.35
CA LYS A 93 -39.53 -16.67 -14.09
C LYS A 93 -39.72 -15.81 -12.82
N ARG A 94 -40.20 -14.57 -13.03
CA ARG A 94 -40.48 -13.54 -12.02
C ARG A 94 -41.60 -13.98 -11.06
N ASN A 95 -41.32 -13.97 -9.75
CA ASN A 95 -42.35 -13.89 -8.71
C ASN A 95 -42.46 -12.42 -8.26
N ILE A 96 -43.69 -11.90 -8.19
CA ILE A 96 -44.05 -10.47 -8.15
C ILE A 96 -43.74 -9.77 -6.78
N GLY A 97 -42.88 -10.35 -5.93
CA GLY A 97 -42.63 -9.86 -4.56
C GLY A 97 -41.23 -9.31 -4.28
N ASP A 98 -40.21 -9.67 -5.06
CA ASP A 98 -38.79 -9.37 -4.77
C ASP A 98 -38.24 -8.14 -5.51
N GLU A 99 -39.04 -7.44 -6.32
CA GLU A 99 -38.53 -6.44 -7.28
C GLU A 99 -37.97 -5.15 -6.65
N ALA A 100 -38.37 -4.78 -5.42
CA ALA A 100 -37.91 -3.53 -4.79
C ALA A 100 -36.58 -3.69 -4.06
N ASP A 101 -36.40 -4.78 -3.30
CA ASP A 101 -35.18 -5.03 -2.54
C ASP A 101 -34.03 -5.49 -3.45
N GLU A 102 -34.32 -6.21 -4.54
CA GLU A 102 -33.27 -6.74 -5.41
C GLU A 102 -32.62 -5.69 -6.32
N TYR A 103 -33.36 -4.67 -6.78
CA TYR A 103 -32.78 -3.62 -7.60
C TYR A 103 -31.81 -2.75 -6.79
N GLU A 104 -32.14 -2.49 -5.53
CA GLU A 104 -31.28 -1.75 -4.60
C GLU A 104 -30.02 -2.55 -4.26
N LEU A 105 -30.14 -3.88 -4.13
CA LEU A 105 -29.04 -4.81 -3.83
C LEU A 105 -28.09 -5.02 -5.02
N ASP A 106 -28.63 -5.13 -6.23
CA ASP A 106 -27.83 -5.23 -7.46
C ASP A 106 -27.18 -3.88 -7.79
N LEU A 107 -27.82 -2.74 -7.48
CA LEU A 107 -27.20 -1.42 -7.60
C LEU A 107 -26.05 -1.24 -6.60
N THR A 108 -26.21 -1.66 -5.35
CA THR A 108 -25.12 -1.60 -4.34
C THR A 108 -23.97 -2.53 -4.71
N ARG A 109 -24.25 -3.72 -5.24
CA ARG A 109 -23.22 -4.67 -5.68
C ARG A 109 -22.49 -4.22 -6.95
N ALA A 110 -23.20 -3.65 -7.92
CA ALA A 110 -22.61 -3.16 -9.17
C ALA A 110 -21.81 -1.85 -8.99
N THR A 111 -22.12 -1.07 -7.96
CA THR A 111 -21.39 0.16 -7.61
C THR A 111 -20.25 -0.07 -6.59
N GLY A 112 -20.09 -1.30 -6.08
CA GLY A 112 -19.06 -1.63 -5.09
C GLY A 112 -19.32 -1.10 -3.67
N GLN A 113 -20.54 -0.64 -3.38
CA GLN A 113 -20.95 -0.12 -2.08
C GLN A 113 -21.32 -1.25 -1.12
N ALA A 114 -20.33 -1.90 -0.52
CA ALA A 114 -20.57 -2.81 0.60
C ALA A 114 -20.51 -2.14 1.99
N ASP A 115 -20.04 -0.90 2.12
CA ASP A 115 -19.88 -0.20 3.42
C ASP A 115 -20.46 1.23 3.40
N SER A 116 -21.79 1.37 3.32
CA SER A 116 -22.45 2.67 3.08
C SER A 116 -22.29 3.73 4.18
N ARG A 117 -21.71 3.42 5.35
CA ARG A 117 -21.45 4.42 6.41
C ARG A 117 -20.00 4.90 6.47
N ASP A 118 -19.03 4.03 6.26
CA ASP A 118 -17.60 4.44 6.18
C ASP A 118 -17.26 5.04 4.80
N ASP A 119 -18.03 4.70 3.77
CA ASP A 119 -17.84 5.17 2.39
C ASP A 119 -18.22 6.65 2.20
N LEU A 120 -19.18 7.23 2.96
CA LEU A 120 -19.48 8.67 2.86
C LEU A 120 -18.36 9.54 3.47
N ILE A 121 -17.80 9.12 4.60
CA ILE A 121 -16.70 9.85 5.25
C ILE A 121 -15.43 9.72 4.39
N SER A 122 -15.19 8.54 3.82
CA SER A 122 -14.11 8.34 2.84
C SER A 122 -14.30 9.19 1.58
N LYS A 123 -15.52 9.32 1.04
CA LYS A 123 -15.81 10.18 -0.13
C LYS A 123 -15.58 11.66 0.15
N LEU A 124 -15.92 12.15 1.34
CA LEU A 124 -15.64 13.55 1.71
C LEU A 124 -14.14 13.82 1.83
N SER A 125 -13.35 12.83 2.26
CA SER A 125 -11.88 12.95 2.28
C SER A 125 -11.24 13.06 0.89
N ARG A 126 -11.98 12.73 -0.18
CA ARG A 126 -11.54 12.81 -1.58
C ARG A 126 -11.90 14.15 -2.25
N VAL A 127 -12.56 15.06 -1.52
CA VAL A 127 -12.81 16.42 -2.00
C VAL A 127 -11.62 17.30 -1.64
N VAL A 128 -10.98 17.86 -2.65
CA VAL A 128 -9.83 18.75 -2.52
C VAL A 128 -10.25 20.15 -2.93
N GLN A 129 -10.08 21.11 -2.02
CA GLN A 129 -10.28 22.52 -2.32
C GLN A 129 -9.11 23.03 -3.19
N LEU A 130 -9.43 23.54 -4.38
CA LEU A 130 -8.45 24.01 -5.35
C LEU A 130 -8.24 25.52 -5.31
N THR A 131 -9.26 26.30 -4.95
CA THR A 131 -9.14 27.76 -4.79
C THR A 131 -9.71 28.23 -3.46
N GLY A 132 -9.29 29.42 -3.02
CA GLY A 132 -9.75 30.02 -1.78
C GLY A 132 -11.18 30.57 -1.89
N PHE A 133 -11.85 30.73 -0.74
CA PHE A 133 -13.19 31.32 -0.70
C PHE A 133 -13.24 32.80 -1.10
N SER A 134 -12.08 33.47 -1.12
CA SER A 134 -11.94 34.88 -1.51
C SER A 134 -11.61 35.07 -3.00
N ASP A 135 -11.37 33.98 -3.72
CA ASP A 135 -10.99 34.05 -5.13
C ASP A 135 -12.24 34.29 -6.01
N PRO A 136 -12.14 35.05 -7.11
CA PRO A 136 -13.29 35.34 -7.99
C PRO A 136 -13.98 34.07 -8.54
N VAL A 137 -13.20 32.99 -8.68
CA VAL A 137 -13.66 31.68 -9.11
C VAL A 137 -13.35 30.68 -8.01
N TYR A 138 -14.40 30.10 -7.44
CA TYR A 138 -14.27 29.02 -6.49
C TYR A 138 -14.23 27.67 -7.22
N ALA A 139 -13.29 26.80 -6.85
CA ALA A 139 -13.18 25.47 -7.41
C ALA A 139 -12.86 24.42 -6.35
N GLU A 140 -13.58 23.31 -6.41
CA GLU A 140 -13.34 22.10 -5.63
C GLU A 140 -13.30 20.90 -6.58
N ALA A 141 -12.40 19.96 -6.33
CA ALA A 141 -12.27 18.75 -7.11
C ALA A 141 -12.60 17.52 -6.27
N TYR A 142 -13.46 16.68 -6.80
CA TYR A 142 -13.69 15.33 -6.31
C TYR A 142 -12.80 14.36 -7.08
N VAL A 143 -11.86 13.72 -6.38
CA VAL A 143 -10.90 12.78 -6.96
C VAL A 143 -11.45 11.35 -6.85
N ASN A 144 -11.67 10.69 -7.97
CA ASN A 144 -12.06 9.29 -8.00
C ASN A 144 -11.00 8.44 -8.71
N VAL A 145 -10.40 7.53 -7.96
CA VAL A 145 -9.36 6.62 -8.46
C VAL A 145 -9.99 5.29 -8.87
N HIS A 146 -9.81 4.91 -10.13
CA HIS A 146 -10.34 3.66 -10.67
C HIS A 146 -9.25 2.91 -11.47
N GLN A 147 -8.53 2.02 -10.79
CA GLN A 147 -7.45 1.20 -11.36
C GLN A 147 -6.37 2.03 -12.07
N TYR A 148 -6.49 2.24 -13.37
CA TYR A 148 -5.50 2.96 -14.18
C TYR A 148 -5.93 4.39 -14.52
N ASP A 149 -7.17 4.77 -14.18
CA ASP A 149 -7.76 6.05 -14.50
C ASP A 149 -8.07 6.83 -13.22
N ILE A 150 -7.65 8.09 -13.16
CA ILE A 150 -8.05 9.07 -12.17
C ILE A 150 -9.07 9.99 -12.84
N LEU A 151 -10.29 9.98 -12.32
CA LEU A 151 -11.38 10.85 -12.72
C LEU A 151 -11.42 12.02 -11.75
N LEU A 152 -11.16 13.22 -12.26
CA LEU A 152 -11.35 14.47 -11.54
C LEU A 152 -12.69 15.07 -11.96
N ASP A 153 -13.60 15.22 -11.01
CA ASP A 153 -14.82 16.01 -11.19
C ASP A 153 -14.63 17.36 -10.48
N VAL A 154 -14.50 18.42 -11.26
CA VAL A 154 -14.17 19.76 -10.76
C VAL A 154 -15.43 20.60 -10.81
N LEU A 155 -15.94 20.98 -9.64
CA LEU A 155 -17.00 21.96 -9.55
C LEU A 155 -16.38 23.36 -9.56
N ILE A 156 -16.82 24.17 -10.49
CA ILE A 156 -16.42 25.57 -10.65
C ILE A 156 -17.63 26.44 -10.34
N VAL A 157 -17.44 27.47 -9.51
CA VAL A 157 -18.47 28.43 -9.15
C VAL A 157 -17.96 29.84 -9.41
N ASN A 158 -18.70 30.59 -10.21
CA ASN A 158 -18.45 32.00 -10.39
C ASN A 158 -18.97 32.77 -9.16
N GLN A 159 -18.07 33.36 -8.37
CA GLN A 159 -18.50 34.17 -7.23
C GLN A 159 -18.82 35.62 -7.60
N THR A 160 -18.47 36.05 -8.81
CA THR A 160 -18.64 37.42 -9.27
C THR A 160 -20.03 37.67 -9.86
N SER A 161 -20.39 38.95 -9.95
CA SER A 161 -21.60 39.43 -10.63
C SER A 161 -21.44 39.55 -12.16
N GLU A 162 -20.28 39.18 -12.70
CA GLU A 162 -19.95 39.32 -14.12
C GLU A 162 -19.94 37.94 -14.80
N THR A 163 -20.13 37.92 -16.12
CA THR A 163 -20.06 36.67 -16.88
C THR A 163 -18.59 36.39 -17.19
N LEU A 164 -18.10 35.24 -16.76
CA LEU A 164 -16.75 34.78 -17.10
C LEU A 164 -16.81 34.13 -18.48
N GLN A 165 -16.06 34.69 -19.43
CA GLN A 165 -16.02 34.19 -20.80
C GLN A 165 -14.80 33.30 -21.01
N ASN A 166 -14.91 32.32 -21.90
CA ASN A 166 -13.84 31.40 -22.28
C ASN A 166 -13.15 30.74 -21.08
N LEU A 167 -13.90 30.45 -20.01
CA LEU A 167 -13.35 29.82 -18.81
C LEU A 167 -12.83 28.44 -19.17
N SER A 168 -11.54 28.23 -18.91
CA SER A 168 -10.81 27.01 -19.20
C SER A 168 -10.04 26.58 -17.96
N ILE A 169 -10.14 25.29 -17.61
CA ILE A 169 -9.23 24.70 -16.64
C ILE A 169 -8.11 24.00 -17.40
N GLU A 170 -6.87 24.34 -17.07
CA GLU A 170 -5.71 23.65 -17.59
C GLU A 170 -5.05 22.85 -16.46
N PHE A 171 -4.92 21.55 -16.69
CA PHE A 171 -4.18 20.65 -15.80
C PHE A 171 -2.82 20.32 -16.40
N ALA A 172 -1.83 20.28 -15.53
CA ALA A 172 -0.51 19.75 -15.78
C ALA A 172 -0.18 18.72 -14.69
N THR A 173 0.64 17.75 -15.06
CA THR A 173 0.97 16.62 -14.20
C THR A 173 2.47 16.53 -14.01
N LEU A 174 2.88 16.21 -12.78
CA LEU A 174 4.24 15.84 -12.44
C LEU A 174 4.30 14.32 -12.22
N GLY A 175 5.31 13.67 -12.80
CA GLY A 175 5.49 12.22 -12.77
C GLY A 175 4.81 11.50 -13.95
N ASP A 176 4.65 10.18 -13.83
CA ASP A 176 4.12 9.28 -14.87
C ASP A 176 2.58 9.29 -15.01
N LEU A 177 1.99 10.49 -14.88
CA LEU A 177 0.57 10.75 -15.08
C LEU A 177 0.35 11.40 -16.45
N LYS A 178 -0.54 10.83 -17.26
CA LYS A 178 -0.87 11.34 -18.60
C LYS A 178 -2.28 11.91 -18.64
N LEU A 179 -2.39 13.22 -18.85
CA LEU A 179 -3.68 13.85 -19.15
C LEU A 179 -4.19 13.35 -20.50
N VAL A 180 -5.37 12.72 -20.50
CA VAL A 180 -5.96 12.13 -21.72
C VAL A 180 -6.80 13.15 -22.47
N GLU A 181 -7.54 13.98 -21.74
CA GLU A 181 -8.49 14.93 -22.29
C GLU A 181 -8.29 16.31 -21.64
N ARG A 182 -8.20 17.34 -22.48
CA ARG A 182 -8.18 18.72 -22.01
C ARG A 182 -9.63 19.23 -21.90
N PRO A 183 -10.01 19.79 -20.74
CA PRO A 183 -11.33 20.41 -20.58
C PRO A 183 -11.65 21.42 -21.69
N THR A 184 -12.91 21.42 -22.12
CA THR A 184 -13.41 22.42 -23.07
C THR A 184 -13.67 23.76 -22.39
N GLN A 185 -13.60 24.84 -23.17
CA GLN A 185 -13.90 26.18 -22.68
C GLN A 185 -15.40 26.36 -22.50
N HIS A 186 -15.79 27.02 -21.41
CA HIS A 186 -17.19 27.29 -21.08
C HIS A 186 -17.38 28.74 -20.63
N ASN A 187 -18.56 29.29 -20.91
CA ASN A 187 -18.95 30.60 -20.38
C ASN A 187 -19.77 30.38 -19.11
N LEU A 188 -19.41 31.06 -18.03
CA LEU A 188 -20.05 30.92 -16.73
C LEU A 188 -20.78 32.22 -16.37
N ALA A 189 -22.10 32.13 -16.24
CA ALA A 189 -22.94 33.27 -15.86
C ALA A 189 -22.65 33.72 -14.41
N PRO A 190 -23.04 34.95 -14.02
CA PRO A 190 -22.90 35.45 -12.66
C PRO A 190 -23.50 34.49 -11.64
N HIS A 191 -22.78 34.18 -10.56
CA HIS A 191 -23.24 33.28 -9.49
C HIS A 191 -23.66 31.87 -9.92
N SER A 192 -23.32 31.46 -11.15
CA SER A 192 -23.61 30.13 -11.66
C SER A 192 -22.44 29.16 -11.41
N PHE A 193 -22.74 27.87 -11.51
CA PHE A 193 -21.77 26.81 -11.33
C PHE A 193 -21.74 25.87 -12.54
N HIS A 194 -20.61 25.23 -12.77
CA HIS A 194 -20.41 24.25 -13.82
C HIS A 194 -19.47 23.15 -13.34
N SER A 195 -19.75 21.90 -13.70
CA SER A 195 -18.89 20.75 -13.37
C SER A 195 -18.15 20.31 -14.63
N VAL A 196 -16.83 20.17 -14.49
CA VAL A 196 -15.92 19.77 -15.55
C VAL A 196 -15.28 18.45 -15.15
N LYS A 197 -15.27 17.50 -16.07
CA LYS A 197 -14.65 16.18 -15.87
C LYS A 197 -13.34 16.11 -16.62
N ALA A 198 -12.27 15.73 -15.93
CA ALA A 198 -10.97 15.47 -16.52
C ALA A 198 -10.54 14.04 -16.19
N THR A 199 -10.01 13.33 -17.20
CA THR A 199 -9.50 11.96 -17.04
C THR A 199 -8.00 11.95 -17.19
N ILE A 200 -7.32 11.43 -16.19
CA ILE A 200 -5.87 11.29 -16.14
C ILE A 200 -5.53 9.81 -16.04
N LYS A 201 -4.66 9.32 -16.93
CA LYS A 201 -4.18 7.94 -16.93
C LYS A 201 -2.91 7.82 -16.11
N VAL A 202 -2.89 6.82 -15.25
CA VAL A 202 -1.76 6.46 -14.41
C VAL A 202 -0.97 5.37 -15.12
N SER A 203 0.31 5.63 -15.38
CA SER A 203 1.18 4.65 -16.04
C SER A 203 2.05 3.88 -15.04
N SER A 204 2.30 4.44 -13.86
CA SER A 204 3.20 3.91 -12.82
C SER A 204 2.74 4.34 -11.42
N THR A 205 3.17 3.65 -10.35
CA THR A 205 2.88 4.05 -8.96
C THR A 205 3.89 5.04 -8.39
N GLU A 206 4.32 6.00 -9.20
CA GLU A 206 5.07 7.14 -8.70
C GLU A 206 4.13 8.14 -8.02
N THR A 207 4.66 8.89 -7.05
CA THR A 207 3.96 10.03 -6.44
C THR A 207 3.63 11.06 -7.51
N GLY A 208 2.37 11.09 -7.91
CA GLY A 208 1.86 12.04 -8.89
C GLY A 208 1.33 13.29 -8.21
N VAL A 209 1.74 14.45 -8.71
CA VAL A 209 1.15 15.75 -8.34
C VAL A 209 0.43 16.31 -9.56
N ILE A 210 -0.83 16.70 -9.38
CA ILE A 210 -1.61 17.36 -10.42
C ILE A 210 -1.76 18.81 -10.00
N PHE A 211 -1.27 19.70 -10.84
CA PHE A 211 -1.33 21.14 -10.65
C PHE A 211 -2.05 21.76 -11.84
N GLY A 212 -2.56 22.97 -11.68
CA GLY A 212 -3.32 23.59 -12.75
C GLY A 212 -3.66 25.03 -12.49
N ASN A 213 -4.36 25.60 -13.44
CA ASN A 213 -4.83 26.98 -13.41
C ASN A 213 -6.17 27.11 -14.12
N ILE A 214 -6.98 28.05 -13.65
CA ILE A 214 -8.21 28.48 -14.30
C ILE A 214 -7.91 29.79 -15.02
N VAL A 215 -8.13 29.80 -16.33
CA VAL A 215 -8.00 30.99 -17.16
C VAL A 215 -9.38 31.39 -17.63
N TYR A 216 -9.71 32.69 -17.53
CA TYR A 216 -10.97 33.22 -18.02
C TYR A 216 -10.80 34.68 -18.47
N ASP A 217 -11.68 35.10 -19.37
CA ASP A 217 -11.75 36.46 -19.86
C ASP A 217 -12.84 37.25 -19.14
N GLY A 218 -12.51 38.46 -18.71
CA GLY A 218 -13.45 39.41 -18.13
C GLY A 218 -14.37 40.07 -19.18
N PRO A 219 -15.21 41.04 -18.76
CA PRO A 219 -16.07 41.79 -19.68
C PRO A 219 -15.29 42.62 -20.71
N GLY A 220 -14.04 42.98 -20.40
CA GLY A 220 -13.14 43.67 -21.30
C GLY A 220 -12.33 42.70 -22.17
N THR A 221 -12.25 42.96 -23.48
CA THR A 221 -11.54 42.13 -24.49
C THR A 221 -10.03 41.99 -24.25
N SER A 222 -9.48 42.65 -23.24
CA SER A 222 -8.04 42.68 -22.91
C SER A 222 -7.72 42.10 -21.52
N GLU A 223 -8.74 41.70 -20.76
CA GLU A 223 -8.59 41.29 -19.36
C GLU A 223 -8.65 39.76 -19.27
N SER A 224 -7.52 39.11 -19.51
CA SER A 224 -7.35 37.69 -19.25
C SER A 224 -6.86 37.50 -17.83
N ASN A 225 -7.68 36.83 -17.01
CA ASN A 225 -7.39 36.54 -15.62
C ASN A 225 -6.98 35.08 -15.46
N CYS A 226 -6.08 34.82 -14.52
CA CYS A 226 -5.57 33.49 -14.23
C CYS A 226 -5.57 33.26 -12.72
N VAL A 227 -6.20 32.17 -12.28
CA VAL A 227 -6.21 31.71 -10.89
C VAL A 227 -5.43 30.41 -10.83
N VAL A 228 -4.34 30.41 -10.07
CA VAL A 228 -3.52 29.20 -9.87
C VAL A 228 -4.21 28.30 -8.85
N LEU A 229 -4.36 27.03 -9.19
CA LEU A 229 -5.00 26.03 -8.35
C LEU A 229 -4.02 25.48 -7.33
N ASN A 230 -4.54 25.06 -6.18
CA ASN A 230 -3.79 24.26 -5.22
C ASN A 230 -3.49 22.86 -5.78
N ASP A 231 -2.35 22.31 -5.38
CA ASP A 231 -1.84 21.04 -5.90
C ASP A 231 -2.63 19.85 -5.33
N ILE A 232 -3.03 18.94 -6.21
CA ILE A 232 -3.68 17.68 -5.84
C ILE A 232 -2.60 16.60 -5.74
N HIS A 233 -2.39 16.09 -4.54
CA HIS A 233 -1.47 14.99 -4.29
C HIS A 233 -2.23 13.66 -4.43
N ILE A 234 -1.79 12.80 -5.35
CA ILE A 234 -2.38 11.48 -5.53
C ILE A 234 -1.71 10.49 -4.60
N ASP A 235 -2.51 9.90 -3.71
CA ASP A 235 -2.05 8.85 -2.82
C ASP A 235 -1.91 7.52 -3.57
N ILE A 236 -0.70 6.97 -3.59
CA ILE A 236 -0.43 5.70 -4.27
C ILE A 236 -0.89 4.48 -3.46
N MET A 237 -1.29 4.66 -2.19
CA MET A 237 -1.70 3.56 -1.32
C MET A 237 -2.91 2.78 -1.85
N ASP A 238 -3.78 3.43 -2.62
CA ASP A 238 -4.93 2.80 -3.27
C ASP A 238 -4.52 1.80 -4.35
N TYR A 239 -3.29 1.90 -4.87
CA TYR A 239 -2.74 0.97 -5.87
C TYR A 239 -1.96 -0.19 -5.25
N ILE A 240 -1.69 -0.15 -3.95
CA ILE A 240 -0.85 -1.14 -3.25
C ILE A 240 -1.74 -2.19 -2.60
N ASN A 241 -1.57 -3.43 -3.01
CA ASN A 241 -2.29 -4.56 -2.46
C ASN A 241 -1.37 -5.48 -1.63
N PRO A 242 -1.88 -6.09 -0.55
CA PRO A 242 -1.14 -7.10 0.19
C PRO A 242 -0.76 -8.27 -0.71
N ALA A 243 0.52 -8.64 -0.71
CA ALA A 243 1.05 -9.73 -1.53
C ALA A 243 1.88 -10.71 -0.69
N TYR A 244 2.23 -11.85 -1.27
CA TYR A 244 3.08 -12.84 -0.60
C TYR A 244 4.27 -13.22 -1.48
N CYS A 245 5.45 -13.26 -0.87
CA CYS A 245 6.66 -13.84 -1.44
C CYS A 245 7.33 -14.76 -0.41
N ASN A 246 8.08 -15.73 -0.89
CA ASN A 246 8.83 -16.63 0.00
C ASN A 246 10.12 -15.94 0.51
N GLU A 247 10.77 -16.53 1.51
CA GLU A 247 11.96 -15.95 2.12
C GLU A 247 13.13 -15.78 1.14
N THR A 248 13.33 -16.74 0.23
CA THR A 248 14.39 -16.67 -0.79
C THR A 248 14.18 -15.51 -1.76
N GLN A 249 12.95 -15.31 -2.23
CA GLN A 249 12.55 -14.21 -3.09
C GLN A 249 12.69 -12.88 -2.35
N PHE A 250 12.25 -12.81 -1.09
CA PHE A 250 12.41 -11.62 -0.27
C PHE A 250 13.89 -11.21 -0.19
N ARG A 251 14.79 -12.14 0.13
CA ARG A 251 16.23 -11.86 0.22
C ARG A 251 16.83 -11.42 -1.11
N SER A 252 16.44 -12.08 -2.21
CA SER A 252 16.88 -11.70 -3.56
C SER A 252 16.46 -10.28 -3.92
N MET A 253 15.15 -10.00 -3.81
CA MET A 253 14.59 -8.67 -4.11
C MET A 253 15.14 -7.60 -3.16
N TRP A 254 15.34 -7.93 -1.88
CA TRP A 254 15.90 -7.00 -0.90
C TRP A 254 17.30 -6.54 -1.29
N THR A 255 18.14 -7.43 -1.83
CA THR A 255 19.48 -7.08 -2.33
C THR A 255 19.43 -6.37 -3.68
N GLU A 256 18.46 -6.69 -4.53
CA GLU A 256 18.29 -6.11 -5.87
C GLU A 256 17.76 -4.66 -5.83
N PHE A 257 16.90 -4.33 -4.86
CA PHE A 257 16.25 -3.02 -4.82
C PHE A 257 17.22 -1.89 -4.47
N GLU A 258 17.25 -0.88 -5.34
CA GLU A 258 18.17 0.25 -5.28
C GLU A 258 17.70 1.32 -4.29
N TRP A 259 16.39 1.54 -4.18
CA TRP A 259 15.82 2.57 -3.34
C TRP A 259 15.51 2.04 -1.95
N GLU A 260 16.04 2.72 -0.94
CA GLU A 260 15.76 2.48 0.47
C GLU A 260 15.30 3.77 1.15
N ASN A 261 14.22 3.66 1.91
CA ASN A 261 13.80 4.68 2.87
C ASN A 261 13.84 4.11 4.28
N LYS A 262 14.50 4.80 5.20
CA LYS A 262 14.60 4.41 6.62
C LYS A 262 13.81 5.40 7.47
N VAL A 263 12.68 4.93 8.00
CA VAL A 263 11.83 5.71 8.90
C VAL A 263 12.16 5.34 10.33
N ASN A 264 12.44 6.34 11.16
CA ASN A 264 12.64 6.13 12.59
C ASN A 264 11.27 6.09 13.28
N VAL A 265 11.11 5.13 14.19
CA VAL A 265 9.88 4.91 14.94
C VAL A 265 10.08 5.40 16.36
N ASN A 266 9.20 6.28 16.81
CA ASN A 266 9.06 6.66 18.21
C ASN A 266 7.58 6.86 18.50
N THR A 267 6.95 5.96 19.27
CA THR A 267 5.51 5.97 19.48
C THR A 267 5.14 5.73 20.94
N ASN A 268 3.96 6.24 21.33
CA ASN A 268 3.38 6.02 22.64
C ASN A 268 2.63 4.68 22.76
N ILE A 269 2.59 3.87 21.69
CA ILE A 269 1.98 2.54 21.75
C ILE A 269 2.84 1.66 22.65
N THR A 270 2.19 0.84 23.48
CA THR A 270 2.88 0.00 24.48
C THR A 270 2.99 -1.47 24.06
N ASP A 271 2.19 -1.91 23.08
CA ASP A 271 2.24 -3.26 22.52
C ASP A 271 2.85 -3.27 21.11
N LEU A 272 3.88 -4.09 20.94
CA LEU A 272 4.61 -4.25 19.68
C LEU A 272 3.72 -4.83 18.57
N ARG A 273 2.77 -5.70 18.93
CA ARG A 273 1.87 -6.34 17.95
C ARG A 273 0.78 -5.41 17.48
N GLU A 274 0.23 -4.60 18.38
CA GLU A 274 -0.70 -3.54 18.02
C GLU A 274 -0.06 -2.56 17.03
N TYR A 275 1.19 -2.15 17.27
CA TYR A 275 1.92 -1.29 16.33
C TYR A 275 2.15 -1.96 14.97
N LEU A 276 2.51 -3.25 14.94
CA LEU A 276 2.62 -4.00 13.68
C LEU A 276 1.28 -4.06 12.93
N GLY A 277 0.18 -4.35 13.63
CA GLY A 277 -1.16 -4.37 13.05
C GLY A 277 -1.57 -3.00 12.50
N HIS A 278 -1.21 -1.92 13.20
CA HIS A 278 -1.43 -0.55 12.75
C HIS A 278 -0.66 -0.27 11.45
N ILE A 279 0.62 -0.62 11.38
CA ILE A 279 1.42 -0.45 10.14
C ILE A 279 0.82 -1.30 9.01
N MET A 280 0.47 -2.56 9.26
CA MET A 280 -0.10 -3.42 8.22
C MET A 280 -1.38 -2.83 7.64
N LYS A 281 -2.24 -2.23 8.49
CA LYS A 281 -3.47 -1.57 8.07
C LYS A 281 -3.21 -0.26 7.34
N SER A 282 -2.22 0.53 7.76
CA SER A 282 -1.92 1.81 7.11
C SER A 282 -1.16 1.67 5.79
N THR A 283 -0.37 0.60 5.65
CA THR A 283 0.48 0.37 4.47
C THR A 283 -0.04 -0.69 3.51
N ASN A 284 -1.20 -1.31 3.79
CA ASN A 284 -1.76 -2.41 3.00
C ASN A 284 -0.74 -3.54 2.71
N MET A 285 0.21 -3.77 3.64
CA MET A 285 1.24 -4.82 3.48
C MET A 285 0.87 -6.10 4.21
N SER A 286 1.25 -7.24 3.64
CA SER A 286 1.13 -8.54 4.31
C SER A 286 2.39 -8.83 5.12
N CYS A 287 2.23 -9.24 6.38
CA CYS A 287 3.33 -9.82 7.14
C CYS A 287 3.71 -11.19 6.58
N LEU A 288 5.00 -11.38 6.32
CA LEU A 288 5.57 -12.65 5.86
C LEU A 288 6.00 -13.52 7.03
N THR A 289 6.40 -12.90 8.13
CA THR A 289 6.90 -13.56 9.34
C THR A 289 5.77 -14.38 9.99
N PRO A 290 5.98 -15.69 10.28
CA PRO A 290 4.94 -16.53 10.87
C PRO A 290 4.53 -16.05 12.27
N GLU A 291 3.24 -16.10 12.60
CA GLU A 291 2.73 -15.70 13.91
C GLU A 291 3.41 -16.42 15.09
N VAL A 292 3.88 -17.66 14.88
CA VAL A 292 4.63 -18.42 15.89
C VAL A 292 5.96 -17.74 16.23
N ALA A 293 6.62 -17.12 15.25
CA ALA A 293 7.86 -16.35 15.47
C ALA A 293 7.59 -14.98 16.10
N LEU A 294 6.36 -14.45 15.96
CA LEU A 294 5.90 -13.27 16.71
C LEU A 294 5.35 -13.62 18.09
N SER A 295 5.19 -14.91 18.40
CA SER A 295 4.62 -15.37 19.67
C SER A 295 5.68 -15.42 20.78
N GLY A 296 5.42 -14.70 21.87
CA GLY A 296 6.31 -14.59 23.03
C GLY A 296 6.27 -13.20 23.66
N ASP A 297 6.67 -13.09 24.93
CA ASP A 297 6.97 -11.82 25.59
C ASP A 297 8.43 -11.46 25.30
N CYS A 298 8.68 -10.92 24.11
CA CYS A 298 9.98 -10.37 23.72
C CYS A 298 9.91 -8.84 23.76
N GLY A 299 10.93 -8.21 24.34
CA GLY A 299 11.07 -6.75 24.34
C GLY A 299 11.45 -6.16 22.97
N PHE A 300 11.54 -6.99 21.93
CA PHE A 300 11.84 -6.57 20.56
C PHE A 300 10.99 -7.37 19.58
N LEU A 301 10.66 -6.77 18.44
CA LEU A 301 9.94 -7.39 17.34
C LEU A 301 10.64 -7.03 16.03
N SER A 302 10.95 -8.07 15.24
CA SER A 302 11.38 -7.90 13.86
C SER A 302 10.45 -8.66 12.93
N ALA A 303 9.94 -7.97 11.91
CA ALA A 303 9.01 -8.55 10.95
C ALA A 303 9.29 -8.07 9.53
N ASN A 304 9.30 -9.03 8.60
CA ASN A 304 9.30 -8.76 7.17
C ASN A 304 7.87 -8.63 6.65
N MET A 305 7.63 -7.63 5.83
CA MET A 305 6.37 -7.38 5.15
C MET A 305 6.57 -7.20 3.66
N TYR A 306 5.52 -7.46 2.89
CA TYR A 306 5.55 -7.35 1.45
C TYR A 306 4.19 -6.94 0.89
N ALA A 307 4.25 -6.13 -0.17
CA ALA A 307 3.12 -5.71 -0.96
C ALA A 307 3.50 -5.63 -2.44
N ARG A 308 2.47 -5.60 -3.29
CA ARG A 308 2.63 -5.46 -4.73
C ARG A 308 1.61 -4.45 -5.25
N SER A 309 2.05 -3.56 -6.13
CA SER A 309 1.14 -2.63 -6.81
C SER A 309 0.30 -3.33 -7.87
N ILE A 310 -0.83 -2.74 -8.26
CA ILE A 310 -1.63 -3.21 -9.41
C ILE A 310 -0.86 -3.17 -10.74
N PHE A 311 0.27 -2.46 -10.78
CA PHE A 311 1.18 -2.39 -11.93
C PHE A 311 2.27 -3.48 -11.88
N GLY A 312 2.26 -4.32 -10.84
CA GLY A 312 3.21 -5.41 -10.67
C GLY A 312 4.54 -4.98 -10.04
N GLU A 313 4.60 -3.78 -9.45
CA GLU A 313 5.80 -3.30 -8.76
C GLU A 313 5.83 -3.83 -7.32
N ASP A 314 7.00 -4.24 -6.87
CA ASP A 314 7.19 -4.94 -5.60
C ASP A 314 7.73 -3.98 -4.52
N ALA A 315 7.12 -4.03 -3.34
CA ALA A 315 7.51 -3.21 -2.18
C ALA A 315 7.77 -4.09 -0.96
N LEU A 316 8.95 -3.96 -0.37
CA LEU A 316 9.39 -4.72 0.80
C LEU A 316 9.54 -3.79 1.99
N ALA A 317 9.19 -4.27 3.17
CA ALA A 317 9.50 -3.57 4.40
C ALA A 317 10.07 -4.53 5.45
N ASN A 318 11.06 -4.07 6.19
CA ASN A 318 11.57 -4.71 7.39
C ASN A 318 11.34 -3.79 8.57
N ILE A 319 10.59 -4.27 9.54
CA ILE A 319 10.30 -3.57 10.78
C ILE A 319 11.27 -4.13 11.84
N SER A 320 11.91 -3.23 12.57
CA SER A 320 12.74 -3.56 13.73
C SER A 320 12.46 -2.57 14.85
N ILE A 321 11.73 -3.03 15.86
CA ILE A 321 11.23 -2.21 16.97
C ILE A 321 11.51 -2.88 18.30
N GLU A 322 11.74 -2.07 19.33
CA GLU A 322 11.97 -2.50 20.69
C GLU A 322 11.14 -1.68 21.68
N LYS A 323 10.81 -2.31 22.80
CA LYS A 323 10.09 -1.68 23.91
C LYS A 323 11.09 -1.14 24.90
N GLN A 324 11.07 0.17 25.10
CA GLN A 324 11.92 0.88 26.04
C GLN A 324 11.41 0.73 27.48
N THR A 325 12.25 1.04 28.46
CA THR A 325 11.96 0.88 29.90
C THR A 325 10.80 1.73 30.40
N ASP A 326 10.50 2.83 29.72
CA ASP A 326 9.35 3.71 29.96
C ASP A 326 8.03 3.19 29.35
N GLY A 327 8.10 2.10 28.59
CA GLY A 327 6.98 1.47 27.90
C GLY A 327 6.74 1.97 26.48
N ALA A 328 7.49 2.97 26.01
CA ALA A 328 7.41 3.48 24.63
C ALA A 328 8.08 2.50 23.65
N ILE A 329 7.63 2.52 22.39
CA ILE A 329 8.23 1.72 21.32
C ILE A 329 9.16 2.60 20.50
N THR A 330 10.42 2.18 20.39
CA THR A 330 11.44 2.82 19.58
C THR A 330 12.01 1.85 18.56
N GLY A 331 12.51 2.35 17.43
CA GLY A 331 13.09 1.50 16.40
C GLY A 331 13.15 2.15 15.05
N HIS A 332 13.14 1.32 14.00
CA HIS A 332 13.14 1.79 12.62
C HIS A 332 12.42 0.81 11.70
N VAL A 333 11.80 1.36 10.66
CA VAL A 333 11.26 0.61 9.53
C VAL A 333 12.09 0.94 8.30
N ARG A 334 12.60 -0.09 7.64
CA ARG A 334 13.31 0.04 6.36
C ARG A 334 12.38 -0.42 5.26
N ILE A 335 12.10 0.47 4.32
CA ILE A 335 11.28 0.18 3.15
C ILE A 335 12.21 0.16 1.95
N ARG A 336 12.10 -0.88 1.11
CA ARG A 336 12.81 -0.99 -0.15
C ARG A 336 11.84 -1.23 -1.30
N SER A 337 12.10 -0.58 -2.41
CA SER A 337 11.34 -0.74 -3.65
C SER A 337 12.25 -0.56 -4.86
N LYS A 338 11.78 -1.02 -6.01
CA LYS A 338 12.41 -0.71 -7.30
C LYS A 338 12.26 0.76 -7.70
N THR A 339 11.17 1.41 -7.29
CA THR A 339 10.88 2.81 -7.60
C THR A 339 10.94 3.70 -6.37
N GLN A 340 11.50 4.90 -6.53
CA GLN A 340 11.67 5.86 -5.44
C GLN A 340 10.33 6.30 -4.84
N GLY A 341 9.32 6.57 -5.68
CA GLY A 341 8.01 7.05 -5.26
C GLY A 341 7.32 6.12 -4.25
N ILE A 342 7.39 4.80 -4.48
CA ILE A 342 6.82 3.81 -3.55
C ILE A 342 7.53 3.84 -2.20
N ALA A 343 8.87 3.84 -2.20
CA ALA A 343 9.65 3.80 -0.96
C ALA A 343 9.46 5.07 -0.10
N LEU A 344 9.35 6.24 -0.74
CA LEU A 344 9.09 7.50 -0.04
C LEU A 344 7.65 7.57 0.49
N SER A 345 6.64 7.31 -0.35
CA SER A 345 5.22 7.40 0.05
C SER A 345 4.86 6.49 1.21
N LEU A 346 5.34 5.24 1.16
CA LEU A 346 5.14 4.30 2.26
C LEU A 346 5.79 4.80 3.54
N GLY A 347 6.95 5.44 3.45
CA GLY A 347 7.63 6.02 4.61
C GLY A 347 6.89 7.23 5.18
N ASP A 348 6.37 8.10 4.32
CA ASP A 348 5.56 9.24 4.72
C ASP A 348 4.26 8.78 5.41
N LYS A 349 3.61 7.73 4.91
CA LYS A 349 2.44 7.12 5.55
C LYS A 349 2.73 6.51 6.91
N ILE A 350 3.88 5.84 7.07
CA ILE A 350 4.29 5.34 8.39
C ILE A 350 4.54 6.51 9.34
N THR A 351 5.18 7.57 8.86
CA THR A 351 5.47 8.78 9.65
C THR A 351 4.18 9.48 10.09
N LEU A 352 3.25 9.74 9.17
CA LEU A 352 1.92 10.32 9.46
C LEU A 352 1.10 9.43 10.38
N GLY A 353 1.16 8.12 10.19
CA GLY A 353 0.52 7.14 11.06
C GLY A 353 1.03 7.21 12.49
N ILE A 354 2.31 7.52 12.70
CA ILE A 354 2.88 7.75 14.04
C ILE A 354 2.32 9.03 14.66
N TYR A 355 2.21 10.12 13.89
CA TYR A 355 1.71 11.41 14.40
C TYR A 355 0.22 11.40 14.75
N ASN A 356 -0.61 10.69 13.98
CA ASN A 356 -2.05 10.55 14.26
C ASN A 356 -2.37 9.75 15.54
N ILE A 357 -1.36 9.12 16.17
CA ILE A 357 -1.49 8.40 17.44
C ILE A 357 -1.03 9.27 18.62
N ILE A 358 -0.35 10.38 18.35
CA ILE A 358 0.19 11.29 19.37
C ILE A 358 -0.82 12.40 19.75
N LEU A 359 -1.86 12.61 18.92
CA LEU A 359 -3.05 13.42 19.22
C LEU A 359 -4.20 12.51 19.63
#